data_AF-A0A1G6JXX6-F1
#
_entry.id   AF-A0A1G6JXX6-F1
#
_cell.length_a   1.000
_cell.length_b   1.000
_cell.length_c   1.000
_cell.angle_alpha   90.00
_cell.angle_beta   90.00
_cell.angle_gamma   90.00
#
_symmetry.space_group_name_H-M   'P 1'
#
loop_
_entity.id
_entity.type
_entity.pdbx_description
1 polymer ?
#
loop_
_entity_poly.entity_id
_entity_poly.type
_entity_poly.pdbx_seq_one_letter_code
_entity_poly.pdbx_strand_id
1 'polypeptide(L)'
;MTESTPKDKSEEKDKKAEKAAKETAPKAKKQLPKFVVPLVCAVVALAVGLCAGYFAFGGAQGGASGSLSGKTTVKKAELDSTIATYTYKGKTYKVSARDVINSTSSLSSQKQDDGTYKLPSVDGVLSYARSAIIQQEAEAKGIKVSEKDMKSYAQSTLGSSDYSSIASSYGMSKSTVKALVKQSAEMQKLRDKVVKTKAGTAPTAPTEPSDGNTQTASADYAKYIINLAGDEWDAQKGTWSGKGGSYETALKSYTVTADSATYEAAQAAYYVAYQEYSQKQTKVSEEWTEYVNGLLCNATVSISSLIA
;
A
#
# COMPACT_ATOMS: atom_id res chain seq x y z
N MET A 1 -70.00 21.82 -46.54
CA MET A 1 -69.07 21.10 -45.64
C MET A 1 -68.00 20.49 -46.54
N THR A 2 -67.09 21.32 -47.08
CA THR A 2 -65.70 21.57 -46.61
C THR A 2 -64.81 20.34 -46.81
N GLU A 3 -63.75 20.28 -47.61
CA GLU A 3 -63.12 21.14 -48.63
C GLU A 3 -62.15 20.24 -49.44
N SER A 4 -61.71 20.72 -50.61
CA SER A 4 -61.14 20.02 -51.78
C SER A 4 -59.64 19.67 -51.72
N THR A 5 -59.28 18.43 -52.14
CA THR A 5 -58.29 17.95 -53.17
C THR A 5 -56.83 18.53 -53.32
N PRO A 6 -55.91 17.94 -54.15
CA PRO A 6 -54.54 17.49 -53.77
C PRO A 6 -53.37 18.02 -54.69
N LYS A 7 -52.13 17.49 -54.59
CA LYS A 7 -51.06 17.35 -55.64
C LYS A 7 -49.72 16.87 -54.99
N ASP A 8 -49.05 15.78 -55.37
CA ASP A 8 -48.36 15.33 -56.61
C ASP A 8 -46.87 15.73 -56.73
N LYS A 9 -46.04 14.69 -56.94
CA LYS A 9 -44.70 14.53 -57.55
C LYS A 9 -43.54 15.53 -57.34
N SER A 10 -42.36 14.95 -57.07
CA SER A 10 -41.23 14.96 -58.04
C SER A 10 -40.15 13.91 -57.70
N GLU A 11 -39.76 13.16 -58.73
CA GLU A 11 -38.69 12.16 -58.82
C GLU A 11 -37.31 12.80 -59.15
N GLU A 12 -36.26 11.98 -58.99
CA GLU A 12 -35.11 11.81 -59.91
C GLU A 12 -33.76 12.50 -59.65
N LYS A 13 -32.74 11.68 -59.29
CA LYS A 13 -31.46 11.51 -60.03
C LYS A 13 -30.66 10.34 -59.41
N ASP A 14 -30.65 9.12 -59.94
CA ASP A 14 -30.02 8.60 -61.16
C ASP A 14 -28.48 8.43 -61.09
N LYS A 15 -28.05 7.14 -61.08
CA LYS A 15 -26.88 6.52 -61.78
C LYS A 15 -25.44 6.97 -61.42
N LYS A 16 -24.39 6.12 -61.40
CA LYS A 16 -24.17 4.74 -61.89
C LYS A 16 -22.74 4.28 -61.52
N ALA A 17 -22.64 3.00 -61.14
CA ALA A 17 -21.66 1.94 -61.47
C ALA A 17 -20.16 2.29 -61.64
N GLU A 18 -19.24 1.71 -60.84
CA GLU A 18 -18.60 0.39 -61.04
C GLU A 18 -17.30 0.49 -61.87
N LYS A 19 -16.14 0.09 -61.34
CA LYS A 19 -15.54 -1.25 -61.58
C LYS A 19 -14.08 -1.36 -61.12
N ALA A 20 -13.78 -2.59 -60.67
CA ALA A 20 -12.50 -3.31 -60.66
C ALA A 20 -11.49 -3.02 -59.54
N ALA A 21 -10.73 -3.98 -58.99
CA ALA A 21 -10.79 -5.45 -58.88
C ALA A 21 -9.50 -5.86 -58.12
N LYS A 22 -9.60 -6.81 -57.18
CA LYS A 22 -8.50 -7.53 -56.47
C LYS A 22 -7.60 -6.60 -55.62
N GLU A 23 -7.20 -6.93 -54.40
CA GLU A 23 -6.43 -8.08 -53.99
C GLU A 23 -6.26 -8.03 -52.45
N THR A 24 -6.08 -9.19 -51.81
CA THR A 24 -5.59 -9.40 -50.43
C THR A 24 -6.35 -8.78 -49.24
N ALA A 25 -6.99 -9.66 -48.46
CA ALA A 25 -7.46 -9.38 -47.12
C ALA A 25 -6.29 -8.89 -46.21
N PRO A 26 -6.40 -7.72 -45.56
CA PRO A 26 -5.45 -7.34 -44.52
C PRO A 26 -5.81 -8.09 -43.23
N LYS A 27 -4.81 -8.83 -42.73
CA LYS A 27 -4.80 -9.48 -41.42
C LYS A 27 -5.34 -8.53 -40.35
N ALA A 28 -6.42 -8.93 -39.69
CA ALA A 28 -6.92 -8.26 -38.51
C ALA A 28 -5.83 -8.27 -37.43
N LYS A 29 -5.12 -7.15 -37.27
CA LYS A 29 -4.35 -6.87 -36.07
C LYS A 29 -5.36 -6.80 -34.93
N LYS A 30 -5.46 -7.86 -34.12
CA LYS A 30 -6.12 -7.79 -32.81
C LYS A 30 -5.39 -6.72 -32.01
N GLN A 31 -5.94 -5.51 -31.98
CA GLN A 31 -5.53 -4.50 -31.04
C GLN A 31 -5.89 -5.03 -29.65
N LEU A 32 -4.86 -5.40 -28.88
CA LEU A 32 -5.05 -5.65 -27.45
C LEU A 32 -5.50 -4.33 -26.78
N PRO A 33 -6.49 -4.39 -25.88
CA PRO A 33 -6.99 -3.21 -25.20
C PRO A 33 -5.89 -2.63 -24.30
N LYS A 34 -5.63 -1.33 -24.47
CA LYS A 34 -4.67 -0.51 -23.70
C LYS A 34 -5.17 -0.24 -22.27
N PHE A 35 -5.41 -1.29 -21.49
CA PHE A 35 -5.73 -1.21 -20.07
C PHE A 35 -4.81 -2.13 -19.26
N VAL A 36 -3.52 -1.87 -19.33
CA VAL A 36 -2.55 -2.37 -18.35
C VAL A 36 -1.62 -1.20 -18.05
N VAL A 37 -1.23 -1.03 -16.79
CA VAL A 37 -0.51 0.12 -16.19
C VAL A 37 -1.48 1.19 -15.64
N PRO A 38 -2.04 0.93 -14.44
CA PRO A 38 -1.60 1.76 -13.30
C PRO A 38 -1.53 0.98 -11.95
N LEU A 39 -0.94 -0.21 -11.91
CA LEU A 39 -0.83 -0.98 -10.65
C LEU A 39 0.44 -0.66 -9.82
N VAL A 40 1.41 0.06 -10.40
CA VAL A 40 2.72 0.29 -9.76
C VAL A 40 2.66 1.34 -8.64
N CYS A 41 1.70 2.27 -8.68
CA CYS A 41 1.57 3.30 -7.65
C CYS A 41 0.81 2.85 -6.39
N ALA A 42 -0.04 1.82 -6.49
CA ALA A 42 -0.82 1.33 -5.36
C ALA A 42 0.02 0.50 -4.36
N VAL A 43 1.10 -0.14 -4.82
CA VAL A 43 1.93 -1.05 -4.01
C VAL A 43 2.86 -0.29 -3.06
N VAL A 44 3.32 0.90 -3.45
CA VAL A 44 4.08 1.78 -2.55
C VAL A 44 3.18 2.29 -1.40
N ALA A 45 1.90 2.55 -1.67
CA ALA A 45 0.95 2.95 -0.62
C ALA A 45 0.63 1.82 0.37
N LEU A 46 0.54 0.56 -0.09
CA LEU A 46 0.27 -0.60 0.77
C LEU A 46 1.48 -1.02 1.62
N ALA A 47 2.71 -0.97 1.07
CA ALA A 47 3.92 -1.29 1.83
C ALA A 47 4.20 -0.26 2.94
N VAL A 48 3.85 1.01 2.69
CA VAL A 48 3.94 2.10 3.68
C VAL A 48 2.77 2.06 4.67
N GLY A 49 1.56 1.74 4.21
CA GLY A 49 0.37 1.60 5.06
C GLY A 49 0.41 0.42 6.03
N LEU A 50 1.17 -0.65 5.70
CA LEU A 50 1.33 -1.83 6.55
C LEU A 50 2.42 -1.69 7.62
N CYS A 51 3.39 -0.77 7.45
CA CYS A 51 4.37 -0.45 8.49
C CYS A 51 3.89 0.72 9.37
N ALA A 52 3.13 1.65 8.81
CA ALA A 52 2.49 2.74 9.51
C ALA A 52 0.98 2.50 9.52
N GLY A 53 0.54 1.57 10.36
CA GLY A 53 -0.88 1.34 10.59
C GLY A 53 -1.59 2.69 10.73
N TYR A 54 -2.42 3.02 9.74
CA TYR A 54 -3.35 4.14 9.78
C TYR A 54 -2.76 5.57 9.87
N PHE A 55 -1.44 5.78 9.77
CA PHE A 55 -0.83 7.06 10.20
C PHE A 55 0.04 7.82 9.18
N ALA A 56 0.32 7.26 7.99
CA ALA A 56 1.27 7.88 7.05
C ALA A 56 0.65 8.70 5.89
N PHE A 57 -0.68 8.74 5.73
CA PHE A 57 -1.33 9.65 4.79
C PHE A 57 -2.53 10.27 5.48
N GLY A 58 -2.54 11.61 5.52
CA GLY A 58 -3.42 12.42 6.37
C GLY A 58 -4.83 11.88 6.49
N GLY A 59 -5.30 11.82 7.74
CA GLY A 59 -6.72 11.66 8.07
C GLY A 59 -7.52 12.83 7.51
N ALA A 60 -7.74 12.82 6.19
CA ALA A 60 -8.93 13.40 5.60
C ALA A 60 -10.09 12.49 6.02
N GLN A 61 -10.74 12.88 7.11
CA GLN A 61 -12.17 13.15 7.09
C GLN A 61 -13.03 12.07 6.40
N GLY A 62 -13.52 11.10 7.18
CA GLY A 62 -14.49 10.14 6.65
C GLY A 62 -14.80 8.93 7.54
N GLY A 63 -14.86 9.09 8.86
CA GLY A 63 -15.30 8.04 9.77
C GLY A 63 -16.00 8.67 10.96
N ALA A 64 -17.20 8.18 11.29
CA ALA A 64 -18.15 8.78 12.23
C ALA A 64 -17.48 9.33 13.50
N SER A 65 -17.34 10.66 13.58
CA SER A 65 -16.75 11.35 14.72
C SER A 65 -17.71 11.30 15.90
N GLY A 66 -17.52 10.34 16.80
CA GLY A 66 -18.10 10.41 18.13
C GLY A 66 -17.56 11.64 18.84
N SER A 67 -18.37 12.69 18.96
CA SER A 67 -18.00 13.86 19.76
C SER A 67 -17.85 13.42 21.22
N LEU A 68 -16.75 13.79 21.88
CA LEU A 68 -16.74 13.78 23.34
C LEU A 68 -17.89 14.69 23.82
N SER A 69 -18.71 14.21 24.76
CA SER A 69 -19.74 15.04 25.39
C SER A 69 -19.04 16.11 26.25
N GLY A 70 -18.96 17.36 25.79
CA GLY A 70 -18.23 18.44 26.49
C GLY A 70 -17.71 19.53 25.55
N LYS A 71 -16.72 20.32 25.99
CA LYS A 71 -16.08 21.36 25.17
C LYS A 71 -15.47 20.77 23.89
N THR A 72 -15.71 21.40 22.74
CA THR A 72 -15.12 21.02 21.44
C THR A 72 -13.84 21.76 21.11
N THR A 73 -13.53 22.81 21.87
CA THR A 73 -12.32 23.62 21.76
C THR A 73 -11.73 23.91 23.14
N VAL A 74 -10.41 24.11 23.20
CA VAL A 74 -9.66 24.42 24.43
C VAL A 74 -8.74 25.62 24.21
N LYS A 75 -8.55 26.43 25.26
CA LYS A 75 -7.56 27.51 25.23
C LYS A 75 -6.15 26.95 25.40
N LYS A 76 -5.14 27.75 25.06
CA LYS A 76 -3.72 27.37 25.21
C LYS A 76 -3.38 26.85 26.63
N ALA A 77 -3.97 27.46 27.66
CA ALA A 77 -3.78 27.07 29.07
C ALA A 77 -4.41 25.72 29.43
N GLU A 78 -5.42 25.27 28.67
CA GLU A 78 -6.15 24.01 28.91
C GLU A 78 -5.58 22.84 28.07
N LEU A 79 -4.58 23.08 27.22
CA LEU A 79 -3.97 22.07 26.37
C LEU A 79 -3.28 20.94 27.15
N ASP A 80 -2.77 21.24 28.34
CA ASP A 80 -2.09 20.28 29.23
C ASP A 80 -3.06 19.55 30.17
N SER A 81 -4.36 19.88 30.11
CA SER A 81 -5.38 19.16 30.87
C SER A 81 -5.48 17.72 30.40
N THR A 82 -5.64 16.81 31.37
CA THR A 82 -5.81 15.39 31.07
C THR A 82 -7.18 15.16 30.45
N ILE A 83 -7.19 14.62 29.23
CA ILE A 83 -8.40 14.28 28.46
C ILE A 83 -8.62 12.77 28.38
N ALA A 84 -7.59 11.98 28.68
CA ALA A 84 -7.71 10.54 28.82
C ALA A 84 -6.59 9.98 29.69
N THR A 85 -6.75 8.74 30.09
CA THR A 85 -5.69 7.93 30.67
C THR A 85 -5.63 6.60 29.96
N TYR A 86 -4.45 6.01 29.88
CA TYR A 86 -4.30 4.61 29.51
C TYR A 86 -3.47 3.87 30.54
N THR A 87 -3.89 2.67 30.88
CA THR A 87 -3.16 1.76 31.75
C THR A 87 -2.54 0.68 30.88
N TYR A 88 -1.24 0.45 31.03
CA TYR A 88 -0.51 -0.62 30.35
C TYR A 88 0.52 -1.22 31.30
N LYS A 89 0.57 -2.56 31.38
CA LYS A 89 1.45 -3.30 32.30
C LYS A 89 1.39 -2.79 33.76
N GLY A 90 0.18 -2.48 34.24
CA GLY A 90 -0.07 -2.03 35.62
C GLY A 90 0.32 -0.57 35.91
N LYS A 91 0.76 0.21 34.91
CA LYS A 91 1.05 1.65 35.05
C LYS A 91 0.03 2.49 34.31
N THR A 92 -0.49 3.52 34.96
CA THR A 92 -1.42 4.48 34.37
C THR A 92 -0.69 5.72 33.87
N TYR A 93 -0.97 6.10 32.63
CA TYR A 93 -0.39 7.24 31.94
C TYR A 93 -1.50 8.23 31.61
N LYS A 94 -1.24 9.53 31.82
CA LYS A 94 -2.15 10.62 31.47
C LYS A 94 -1.90 11.04 30.03
N VAL A 95 -2.98 11.39 29.32
CA VAL A 95 -2.95 11.89 27.95
C VAL A 95 -3.61 13.26 27.94
N SER A 96 -2.88 14.27 27.47
CA SER A 96 -3.39 15.63 27.29
C SER A 96 -3.83 15.90 25.85
N ALA A 97 -4.60 16.98 25.64
CA ALA A 97 -4.94 17.43 24.29
C ALA A 97 -3.67 17.77 23.49
N ARG A 98 -2.67 18.35 24.15
CA ARG A 98 -1.36 18.65 23.57
C ARG A 98 -0.66 17.40 23.05
N ASP A 99 -0.66 16.31 23.81
CA ASP A 99 0.01 15.08 23.43
C ASP A 99 -0.56 14.51 22.13
N VAL A 100 -1.88 14.46 22.02
CA VAL A 100 -2.56 13.94 20.84
C VAL A 100 -2.37 14.86 19.63
N ILE A 101 -2.48 16.18 19.82
CA ILE A 101 -2.21 17.14 18.73
C ILE A 101 -0.78 17.00 18.22
N ASN A 102 0.21 16.98 19.12
CA ASN A 102 1.62 16.87 18.76
C ASN A 102 1.98 15.51 18.13
N SER A 103 1.20 14.46 18.40
CA SER A 103 1.42 13.16 17.77
C SER A 103 1.03 13.12 16.30
N THR A 104 0.17 14.04 15.85
CA THR A 104 -0.39 14.07 14.49
C THR A 104 -0.02 15.30 13.69
N SER A 105 0.34 16.41 14.35
CA SER A 105 0.55 17.71 13.74
C SER A 105 1.33 18.64 14.67
N SER A 106 1.64 19.85 14.22
CA SER A 106 2.18 20.89 15.10
C SER A 106 1.04 21.64 15.80
N LEU A 107 1.23 22.05 17.07
CA LEU A 107 0.29 22.95 17.74
C LEU A 107 0.01 24.22 16.93
N SER A 108 1.05 24.81 16.33
CA SER A 108 0.93 26.02 15.52
C SER A 108 0.00 25.86 14.32
N SER A 109 -0.01 24.69 13.68
CA SER A 109 -0.89 24.41 12.54
C SER A 109 -2.32 24.01 12.94
N GLN A 110 -2.59 23.84 14.22
CA GLN A 110 -3.92 23.50 14.76
C GLN A 110 -4.54 24.63 15.58
N LYS A 111 -3.84 25.77 15.68
CA LYS A 111 -4.36 26.98 16.30
C LYS A 111 -5.38 27.62 15.36
N GLN A 112 -6.58 27.85 15.88
CA GLN A 112 -7.65 28.54 15.17
C GLN A 112 -7.44 30.06 15.21
N ASP A 113 -8.16 30.78 14.35
CA ASP A 113 -8.08 32.25 14.24
C ASP A 113 -8.45 32.96 15.55
N ASP A 114 -9.33 32.35 16.35
CA ASP A 114 -9.74 32.83 17.68
C ASP A 114 -8.71 32.53 18.79
N GLY A 115 -7.58 31.91 18.45
CA GLY A 115 -6.52 31.55 19.38
C GLY A 115 -6.76 30.26 20.19
N THR A 116 -7.83 29.53 19.92
CA THR A 116 -8.17 28.24 20.54
C THR A 116 -7.67 27.05 19.71
N TYR A 117 -7.79 25.84 20.27
CA TYR A 117 -7.41 24.58 19.62
C TYR A 117 -8.60 23.64 19.62
N LYS A 118 -8.81 22.93 18.50
CA LYS A 118 -9.82 21.88 18.41
C LYS A 118 -9.44 20.72 19.33
N LEU A 119 -10.39 20.25 20.14
CA LEU A 119 -10.15 19.08 20.97
C LEU A 119 -9.98 17.84 20.08
N PRO A 120 -8.97 16.97 20.32
CA PRO A 120 -8.82 15.74 19.57
C PRO A 120 -10.07 14.86 19.67
N SER A 121 -10.38 14.14 18.59
CA SER A 121 -11.44 13.14 18.62
C SER A 121 -11.08 11.94 19.51
N VAL A 122 -12.09 11.18 19.92
CA VAL A 122 -11.93 9.89 20.61
C VAL A 122 -10.98 8.96 19.85
N ASP A 123 -11.12 8.88 18.53
CA ASP A 123 -10.25 8.06 17.69
C ASP A 123 -8.80 8.54 17.70
N GLY A 124 -8.58 9.86 17.74
CA GLY A 124 -7.25 10.45 17.87
C GLY A 124 -6.59 10.07 19.19
N VAL A 125 -7.35 10.15 20.29
CA VAL A 125 -6.88 9.73 21.63
C VAL A 125 -6.55 8.24 21.66
N LEU A 126 -7.42 7.40 21.09
CA LEU A 126 -7.20 5.96 21.03
C LEU A 126 -5.96 5.61 20.19
N SER A 127 -5.79 6.28 19.05
CA SER A 127 -4.63 6.06 18.19
C SER A 127 -3.33 6.51 18.85
N TYR A 128 -3.36 7.62 19.60
CA TYR A 128 -2.24 8.05 20.43
C TYR A 128 -1.87 6.98 21.46
N ALA A 129 -2.85 6.49 22.24
CA ALA A 129 -2.62 5.49 23.28
C ALA A 129 -2.03 4.19 22.70
N ARG A 130 -2.55 3.73 21.56
CA ARG A 130 -2.01 2.56 20.83
C ARG A 130 -0.55 2.77 20.41
N SER A 131 -0.26 3.91 19.80
CA SER A 131 1.09 4.26 19.35
C SER A 131 2.06 4.35 20.53
N ALA A 132 1.64 4.92 21.65
CA ALA A 132 2.44 5.01 22.87
C ALA A 132 2.74 3.64 23.50
N ILE A 133 1.78 2.70 23.48
CA ILE A 133 1.98 1.33 23.96
C ILE A 133 3.01 0.58 23.09
N ILE A 134 2.88 0.71 21.76
CA ILE A 134 3.84 0.11 20.80
C ILE A 134 5.24 0.69 21.03
N GLN A 135 5.35 2.00 21.26
CA GLN A 135 6.61 2.67 21.56
C GLN A 135 7.26 2.14 22.85
N GLN A 136 6.48 2.01 23.93
CA GLN A 136 6.98 1.43 25.18
C GLN A 136 7.48 0.00 25.00
N GLU A 137 6.87 -0.77 24.12
CA GLU A 137 7.31 -2.13 23.81
C GLU A 137 8.58 -2.14 22.95
N ALA A 138 8.73 -1.21 22.00
CA ALA A 138 9.97 -1.02 21.27
C ALA A 138 11.15 -0.70 22.21
N GLU A 139 10.94 0.21 23.15
CA GLU A 139 11.91 0.57 24.19
C GLU A 139 12.23 -0.62 25.10
N ALA A 140 11.22 -1.36 25.57
CA ALA A 140 11.41 -2.55 26.41
C ALA A 140 12.20 -3.65 25.69
N LYS A 141 12.06 -3.77 24.36
CA LYS A 141 12.84 -4.70 23.53
C LYS A 141 14.21 -4.15 23.11
N GLY A 142 14.60 -2.99 23.61
CA GLY A 142 15.89 -2.36 23.33
C GLY A 142 16.05 -1.86 21.90
N ILE A 143 14.95 -1.55 21.21
CA ILE A 143 14.99 -1.04 19.84
C ILE A 143 15.53 0.38 19.87
N LYS A 144 16.64 0.57 19.15
CA LYS A 144 17.25 1.88 18.94
C LYS A 144 17.32 2.15 17.44
N VAL A 145 17.02 3.39 17.08
CA VAL A 145 17.12 3.88 15.71
C VAL A 145 18.25 4.90 15.65
N SER A 146 19.23 4.59 14.81
CA SER A 146 20.32 5.49 14.47
C SER A 146 19.88 6.44 13.33
N GLU A 147 20.63 7.52 13.13
CA GLU A 147 20.39 8.41 11.98
C GLU A 147 20.54 7.69 10.64
N LYS A 148 21.42 6.67 10.57
CA LYS A 148 21.56 5.81 9.38
C LYS A 148 20.26 5.06 9.11
N ASP A 149 19.65 4.47 10.14
CA ASP A 149 18.38 3.75 10.00
C ASP A 149 17.26 4.69 9.54
N MET A 150 17.21 5.90 10.10
CA MET A 150 16.25 6.93 9.70
C MET A 150 16.41 7.33 8.23
N LYS A 151 17.65 7.51 7.76
CA LYS A 151 17.92 7.85 6.35
C LYS A 151 17.57 6.71 5.42
N SER A 152 17.88 5.46 5.81
CA SER A 152 17.50 4.27 5.05
C SER A 152 15.99 4.15 4.94
N TYR A 153 15.26 4.33 6.05
CA TYR A 153 13.80 4.35 6.05
C TYR A 153 13.25 5.44 5.14
N ALA A 154 13.72 6.68 5.29
CA ALA A 154 13.26 7.80 4.49
C ALA A 154 13.54 7.56 2.98
N GLN A 155 14.72 7.04 2.63
CA GLN A 155 15.06 6.74 1.24
C GLN A 155 14.18 5.63 0.66
N SER A 156 13.95 4.54 1.40
CA SER A 156 13.16 3.39 0.90
C SER A 156 11.67 3.69 0.81
N THR A 157 11.16 4.50 1.74
CA THR A 157 9.73 4.73 1.94
C THR A 157 9.26 6.04 1.32
N LEU A 158 10.05 7.11 1.44
CA LEU A 158 9.72 8.46 0.99
C LEU A 158 10.48 8.86 -0.29
N GLY A 159 11.35 7.99 -0.81
CA GLY A 159 12.15 8.25 -2.01
C GLY A 159 13.30 9.26 -1.82
N SER A 160 13.46 9.82 -0.61
CA SER A 160 14.53 10.78 -0.29
C SER A 160 14.98 10.63 1.15
N SER A 161 16.27 10.84 1.40
CA SER A 161 16.85 10.93 2.75
C SER A 161 17.08 12.38 3.21
N ASP A 162 16.78 13.38 2.38
CA ASP A 162 16.81 14.79 2.78
C ASP A 162 15.49 15.20 3.45
N TYR A 163 15.53 15.26 4.78
CA TYR A 163 14.40 15.70 5.59
C TYR A 163 13.90 17.11 5.26
N SER A 164 14.75 17.97 4.70
CA SER A 164 14.39 19.34 4.34
C SER A 164 13.54 19.33 3.06
N SER A 165 13.93 18.55 2.05
CA SER A 165 13.12 18.34 0.85
C SER A 165 11.79 17.67 1.19
N ILE A 166 11.82 16.61 2.01
CA ILE A 166 10.59 15.96 2.49
C ILE A 166 9.69 16.98 3.20
N ALA A 167 10.23 17.73 4.15
CA ALA A 167 9.50 18.76 4.89
C ALA A 167 8.80 19.76 3.96
N SER A 168 9.52 20.29 2.97
CA SER A 168 8.94 21.20 1.97
C SER A 168 7.84 20.55 1.13
N SER A 169 8.04 19.30 0.68
CA SER A 169 7.03 18.57 -0.11
C SER A 169 5.71 18.35 0.64
N TYR A 170 5.77 18.23 1.97
CA TYR A 170 4.61 17.97 2.81
C TYR A 170 4.15 19.19 3.62
N GLY A 171 4.73 20.36 3.42
CA GLY A 171 4.42 21.56 4.22
C GLY A 171 4.68 21.40 5.72
N MET A 172 5.61 20.51 6.09
CA MET A 172 5.97 20.22 7.47
C MET A 172 7.28 20.90 7.87
N SER A 173 7.56 20.95 9.16
CA SER A 173 8.90 21.34 9.62
C SER A 173 9.88 20.17 9.53
N LYS A 174 11.16 20.47 9.31
CA LYS A 174 12.24 19.46 9.30
C LYS A 174 12.31 18.65 10.59
N SER A 175 12.07 19.27 11.75
CA SER A 175 12.06 18.58 13.05
C SER A 175 10.87 17.63 13.16
N THR A 176 9.69 18.04 12.69
CA THR A 176 8.50 17.17 12.61
C THR A 176 8.79 15.95 11.74
N VAL A 177 9.35 16.15 10.54
CA VAL A 177 9.72 15.03 9.65
C VAL A 177 10.72 14.09 10.31
N LYS A 178 11.77 14.62 10.95
CA LYS A 178 12.75 13.78 11.67
C LYS A 178 12.10 12.95 12.78
N ALA A 179 11.20 13.55 13.56
CA ALA A 179 10.50 12.84 14.63
C ALA A 179 9.62 11.71 14.08
N LEU A 180 8.85 11.98 13.02
CA LEU A 180 7.99 11.00 12.36
C LEU A 180 8.82 9.85 11.76
N VAL A 181 9.88 10.16 11.01
CA VAL A 181 10.77 9.15 10.44
C VAL A 181 11.39 8.27 11.52
N LYS A 182 11.81 8.87 12.65
CA LYS A 182 12.35 8.10 13.78
C LYS A 182 11.32 7.12 14.31
N GLN A 183 10.11 7.60 14.62
CA GLN A 183 9.02 6.78 15.14
C GLN A 183 8.64 5.64 14.18
N SER A 184 8.54 5.94 12.88
CA SER A 184 8.22 4.91 11.89
C SER A 184 9.34 3.88 11.72
N ALA A 185 10.61 4.31 11.76
CA ALA A 185 11.74 3.39 11.72
C ALA A 185 11.80 2.50 12.97
N GLU A 186 11.44 3.03 14.15
CA GLU A 186 11.35 2.24 15.38
C GLU A 186 10.26 1.17 15.29
N MET A 187 9.09 1.54 14.74
CA MET A 187 7.98 0.63 14.50
C MET A 187 8.33 -0.45 13.46
N GLN A 188 9.00 -0.09 12.37
CA GLN A 188 9.46 -1.06 11.37
C GLN A 188 10.43 -2.07 11.99
N LYS A 189 11.42 -1.59 12.77
CA LYS A 189 12.35 -2.49 13.47
C LYS A 189 11.64 -3.39 14.47
N LEU A 190 10.62 -2.88 15.16
CA LEU A 190 9.80 -3.70 16.06
C LEU A 190 9.09 -4.79 15.29
N ARG A 191 8.40 -4.42 14.21
CA ARG A 191 7.72 -5.35 13.31
C ARG A 191 8.67 -6.43 12.79
N ASP A 192 9.83 -6.04 12.27
CA ASP A 192 10.82 -6.97 11.71
C ASP A 192 11.40 -7.94 12.76
N LYS A 193 11.42 -7.51 14.04
CA LYS A 193 11.87 -8.31 15.18
C LYS A 193 10.80 -9.29 15.69
N VAL A 194 9.52 -8.95 15.59
CA VAL A 194 8.42 -9.76 16.16
C VAL A 194 7.72 -10.62 15.12
N VAL A 195 7.70 -10.19 13.86
CA VAL A 195 7.17 -10.97 12.74
C VAL A 195 8.20 -12.02 12.31
N LYS A 196 7.76 -13.28 12.34
CA LYS A 196 8.55 -14.47 12.01
C LYS A 196 8.55 -14.71 10.51
N THR A 197 7.41 -14.51 9.85
CA THR A 197 7.31 -14.71 8.40
C THR A 197 8.15 -13.69 7.63
N LYS A 198 8.97 -14.15 6.69
CA LYS A 198 9.72 -13.29 5.77
C LYS A 198 9.11 -13.40 4.38
N ALA A 199 8.42 -12.35 3.96
CA ALA A 199 7.74 -12.32 2.67
C ALA A 199 8.67 -12.08 1.47
N GLY A 200 9.91 -11.64 1.71
CA GLY A 200 10.86 -11.29 0.63
C GLY A 200 10.43 -10.03 -0.13
N THR A 201 11.00 -9.85 -1.32
CA THR A 201 10.64 -8.76 -2.24
C THR A 201 9.58 -9.22 -3.22
N ALA A 202 8.74 -8.28 -3.69
CA ALA A 202 7.78 -8.58 -4.75
C ALA A 202 8.51 -9.10 -6.00
N PRO A 203 7.99 -10.15 -6.67
CA PRO A 203 8.58 -10.64 -7.90
C PRO A 203 8.45 -9.57 -9.00
N THR A 204 9.40 -9.56 -9.93
CA THR A 204 9.40 -8.66 -11.10
C THR A 204 8.85 -9.40 -12.30
N ALA A 205 7.96 -8.80 -13.09
CA ALA A 205 7.44 -9.42 -14.29
C ALA A 205 8.57 -9.74 -15.31
N PRO A 206 8.43 -10.81 -16.11
CA PRO A 206 9.38 -11.10 -17.17
C PRO A 206 9.34 -10.00 -18.24
N THR A 207 10.48 -9.75 -18.89
CA THR A 207 10.58 -8.78 -19.99
C THR A 207 9.73 -9.23 -21.18
N GLU A 208 8.93 -8.34 -21.75
CA GLU A 208 8.12 -8.66 -22.92
C GLU A 208 8.99 -8.73 -24.20
N PRO A 209 8.77 -9.70 -25.11
CA PRO A 209 9.47 -9.76 -26.38
C PRO A 209 9.24 -8.49 -27.21
N SER A 210 10.32 -7.89 -27.74
CA SER A 210 10.22 -6.65 -28.52
C SER A 210 9.49 -6.81 -29.85
N ASP A 211 9.46 -8.03 -30.39
CA ASP A 211 8.73 -8.39 -31.61
C ASP A 211 7.25 -8.75 -31.34
N GLY A 212 6.83 -8.76 -30.06
CA GLY A 212 5.50 -9.18 -29.62
C GLY A 212 5.22 -10.67 -29.81
N ASN A 213 6.23 -11.47 -30.18
CA ASN A 213 6.07 -12.91 -30.36
C ASN A 213 6.31 -13.64 -29.04
N THR A 214 5.23 -13.90 -28.33
CA THR A 214 5.25 -14.54 -27.02
C THR A 214 5.67 -16.02 -27.08
N GLN A 215 5.54 -16.65 -28.25
CA GLN A 215 5.83 -18.07 -28.47
C GLN A 215 7.30 -18.38 -28.71
N THR A 216 8.13 -17.37 -28.96
CA THR A 216 9.58 -17.58 -29.11
C THR A 216 10.16 -17.99 -27.76
N ALA A 217 10.66 -19.22 -27.69
CA ALA A 217 11.33 -19.71 -26.49
C ALA A 217 12.74 -19.13 -26.36
N SER A 218 13.19 -18.89 -25.13
CA SER A 218 14.53 -18.37 -24.85
C SER A 218 15.10 -18.94 -23.56
N ALA A 219 16.44 -18.90 -23.45
CA ALA A 219 17.16 -19.25 -22.24
C ALA A 219 16.92 -18.26 -21.09
N ASP A 220 16.65 -16.99 -21.41
CA ASP A 220 16.37 -15.97 -20.40
C ASP A 220 15.05 -16.25 -19.67
N TYR A 221 14.01 -16.69 -20.39
CA TYR A 221 12.75 -17.10 -19.77
C TYR A 221 12.90 -18.39 -18.96
N ALA A 222 13.67 -19.37 -19.45
CA ALA A 222 13.96 -20.58 -18.68
C ALA A 222 14.66 -20.24 -17.36
N LYS A 223 15.71 -19.43 -17.43
CA LYS A 223 16.45 -18.96 -16.24
C LYS A 223 15.56 -18.18 -15.28
N TYR A 224 14.67 -17.34 -15.79
CA TYR A 224 13.70 -16.62 -14.97
C TYR A 224 12.78 -17.58 -14.20
N ILE A 225 12.20 -18.57 -14.88
CA ILE A 225 11.31 -19.57 -14.26
C ILE A 225 12.08 -20.39 -13.21
N ILE A 226 13.28 -20.87 -13.54
CA ILE A 226 14.11 -21.69 -12.65
C ILE A 226 14.48 -20.92 -11.38
N ASN A 227 14.85 -19.65 -11.51
CA ASN A 227 15.16 -18.80 -10.35
C ASN A 227 13.95 -18.59 -9.43
N LEU A 228 12.74 -18.50 -9.99
CA LEU A 228 11.51 -18.40 -9.19
C LEU A 228 11.14 -19.73 -8.55
N ALA A 229 11.26 -20.84 -9.28
CA ALA A 229 10.94 -22.18 -8.80
C ALA A 229 11.88 -22.65 -7.69
N GLY A 230 13.14 -22.21 -7.70
CA GLY A 230 14.13 -22.58 -6.69
C GLY A 230 14.25 -24.09 -6.52
N ASP A 231 13.98 -24.60 -5.33
CA ASP A 231 14.10 -26.02 -4.98
C ASP A 231 13.07 -26.93 -5.70
N GLU A 232 12.04 -26.36 -6.34
CA GLU A 232 11.14 -27.14 -7.19
C GLU A 232 11.79 -27.59 -8.49
N TRP A 233 12.87 -26.93 -8.92
CA TRP A 233 13.65 -27.30 -10.09
C TRP A 233 14.89 -28.12 -9.70
N ASP A 234 15.05 -29.30 -10.30
CA ASP A 234 16.23 -30.13 -10.13
C ASP A 234 17.28 -29.75 -11.19
N ALA A 235 18.23 -28.90 -10.79
CA ALA A 235 19.29 -28.44 -11.68
C ALA A 235 20.22 -29.57 -12.18
N GLN A 236 20.35 -30.68 -11.43
CA GLN A 236 21.18 -31.81 -11.84
C GLN A 236 20.49 -32.65 -12.92
N LYS A 237 19.17 -32.83 -12.81
CA LYS A 237 18.38 -33.55 -13.80
C LYS A 237 17.90 -32.69 -14.96
N GLY A 238 18.00 -31.35 -14.84
CA GLY A 238 17.51 -30.40 -15.83
C GLY A 238 15.99 -30.48 -16.02
N THR A 239 15.25 -30.78 -14.95
CA THR A 239 13.79 -30.96 -14.98
C THR A 239 13.16 -30.65 -13.61
N TRP A 240 11.84 -30.73 -13.51
CA TRP A 240 11.13 -30.56 -12.24
C TRP A 240 11.51 -31.64 -11.22
N SER A 241 11.53 -31.25 -9.94
CA SER A 241 11.91 -32.15 -8.84
C SER A 241 10.94 -33.32 -8.64
N GLY A 242 9.72 -33.28 -9.19
CA GLY A 242 8.70 -34.31 -9.05
C GLY A 242 8.02 -34.33 -7.67
N LYS A 243 8.29 -33.32 -6.82
CA LYS A 243 7.73 -33.21 -5.47
C LYS A 243 6.34 -32.55 -5.44
N GLY A 244 5.84 -32.10 -6.59
CA GLY A 244 4.46 -31.60 -6.73
C GLY A 244 4.26 -30.18 -6.19
N GLY A 245 5.22 -29.29 -6.46
CA GLY A 245 5.16 -27.90 -6.00
C GLY A 245 4.24 -26.98 -6.81
N SER A 246 4.18 -25.71 -6.41
CA SER A 246 3.25 -24.72 -6.97
C SER A 246 3.63 -24.35 -8.41
N TYR A 247 4.93 -24.20 -8.68
CA TYR A 247 5.47 -23.93 -10.00
C TYR A 247 5.33 -25.15 -10.90
N GLU A 248 5.77 -26.32 -10.43
CA GLU A 248 5.64 -27.57 -11.18
C GLU A 248 4.19 -27.82 -11.60
N THR A 249 3.22 -27.54 -10.71
CA THR A 249 1.80 -27.70 -10.98
C THR A 249 1.24 -26.68 -11.96
N ALA A 250 1.57 -25.40 -11.80
CA ALA A 250 1.07 -24.34 -12.67
C ALA A 250 1.66 -24.43 -14.08
N LEU A 251 2.87 -24.97 -14.22
CA LEU A 251 3.62 -25.01 -15.47
C LEU A 251 3.45 -26.34 -16.23
N LYS A 252 2.60 -27.27 -15.77
CA LYS A 252 2.41 -28.60 -16.38
C LYS A 252 2.08 -28.59 -17.88
N SER A 253 1.35 -27.57 -18.35
CA SER A 253 0.97 -27.44 -19.76
C SER A 253 2.04 -26.78 -20.63
N TYR A 254 3.12 -26.28 -20.03
CA TYR A 254 4.19 -25.57 -20.72
C TYR A 254 5.41 -26.46 -20.89
N THR A 255 6.12 -26.29 -22.01
CA THR A 255 7.44 -26.91 -22.18
C THR A 255 8.49 -25.99 -21.57
N VAL A 256 9.11 -26.44 -20.48
CA VAL A 256 10.21 -25.75 -19.79
C VAL A 256 11.39 -26.71 -19.72
N THR A 257 12.51 -26.31 -20.33
CA THR A 257 13.81 -27.00 -20.21
C THR A 257 14.79 -26.12 -19.44
N ALA A 258 16.01 -26.62 -19.21
CA ALA A 258 17.07 -25.85 -18.55
C ALA A 258 17.46 -24.56 -19.30
N ASP A 259 17.21 -24.49 -20.60
CA ASP A 259 17.72 -23.48 -21.53
C ASP A 259 16.65 -22.92 -22.48
N SER A 260 15.39 -23.33 -22.36
CA SER A 260 14.32 -22.89 -23.25
C SER A 260 12.96 -22.89 -22.56
N ALA A 261 12.33 -21.72 -22.52
CA ALA A 261 10.93 -21.54 -22.14
C ALA A 261 10.31 -20.36 -22.89
N THR A 262 8.99 -20.35 -23.06
CA THR A 262 8.29 -19.24 -23.72
C THR A 262 7.98 -18.10 -22.74
N TYR A 263 7.63 -16.93 -23.27
CA TYR A 263 7.19 -15.81 -22.45
C TYR A 263 5.92 -16.15 -21.66
N GLU A 264 4.97 -16.90 -22.23
CA GLU A 264 3.76 -17.29 -21.50
C GLU A 264 4.07 -18.21 -20.31
N ALA A 265 5.05 -19.10 -20.44
CA ALA A 265 5.52 -19.91 -19.32
C ALA A 265 6.15 -19.03 -18.23
N ALA A 266 6.96 -18.04 -18.61
CA ALA A 266 7.54 -17.09 -17.66
C ALA A 266 6.46 -16.24 -16.96
N GLN A 267 5.42 -15.80 -17.68
CA GLN A 267 4.28 -15.11 -17.09
C GLN A 267 3.51 -16.00 -16.11
N ALA A 268 3.27 -17.27 -16.46
CA ALA A 268 2.63 -18.23 -15.56
C ALA A 268 3.43 -18.39 -14.26
N ALA A 269 4.75 -18.57 -14.36
CA ALA A 269 5.64 -18.63 -13.19
C ALA A 269 5.61 -17.35 -12.35
N TYR A 270 5.60 -16.18 -13.01
CA TYR A 270 5.45 -14.89 -12.33
C TYR A 270 4.15 -14.81 -11.51
N TYR A 271 3.02 -15.28 -12.05
CA TYR A 271 1.76 -15.29 -11.32
C TYR A 271 1.81 -16.19 -10.10
N VAL A 272 2.45 -17.36 -10.19
CA VAL A 272 2.68 -18.23 -9.02
C VAL A 272 3.50 -17.48 -7.96
N ALA A 273 4.63 -16.90 -8.36
CA ALA A 273 5.50 -16.14 -7.47
C ALA A 273 4.73 -15.01 -6.75
N TYR A 274 3.90 -14.29 -7.50
CA TYR A 274 3.12 -13.19 -6.95
C TYR A 274 2.04 -13.68 -5.98
N GLN A 275 1.37 -14.80 -6.28
CA GLN A 275 0.40 -15.39 -5.36
C GLN A 275 1.06 -15.85 -4.06
N GLU A 276 2.21 -16.51 -4.13
CA GLU A 276 2.95 -16.90 -2.92
C GLU A 276 3.43 -15.70 -2.12
N TYR A 277 3.96 -14.69 -2.79
CA TYR A 277 4.36 -13.43 -2.16
C TYR A 277 3.17 -12.77 -1.44
N SER A 278 2.01 -12.70 -2.10
CA SER A 278 0.78 -12.14 -1.53
C SER A 278 0.35 -12.90 -0.28
N GLN A 279 0.35 -14.24 -0.32
CA GLN A 279 0.02 -15.07 0.85
C GLN A 279 1.01 -14.87 2.00
N LYS A 280 2.31 -14.77 1.70
CA LYS A 280 3.34 -14.48 2.71
C LYS A 280 3.14 -13.09 3.32
N GLN A 281 2.77 -12.09 2.53
CA GLN A 281 2.44 -10.74 3.02
C GLN A 281 1.19 -10.75 3.92
N THR A 282 0.16 -11.53 3.57
CA THR A 282 -1.02 -11.71 4.43
C THR A 282 -0.62 -12.27 5.79
N LYS A 283 0.20 -13.34 5.83
CA LYS A 283 0.69 -13.92 7.08
C LYS A 283 1.53 -12.92 7.90
N VAL A 284 2.38 -12.15 7.24
CA VAL A 284 3.13 -11.06 7.88
C VAL A 284 2.19 -10.04 8.53
N SER A 285 1.09 -9.69 7.86
CA SER A 285 0.08 -8.77 8.39
C SER A 285 -0.69 -9.38 9.57
N GLU A 286 -1.03 -10.66 9.50
CA GLU A 286 -1.70 -11.41 10.56
C GLU A 286 -0.81 -11.46 11.81
N GLU A 287 0.45 -11.90 11.69
CA GLU A 287 1.40 -11.95 12.81
C GLU A 287 1.60 -10.59 13.48
N TRP A 288 1.71 -9.52 12.69
CA TRP A 288 1.80 -8.17 13.23
C TRP A 288 0.52 -7.75 13.95
N THR A 289 -0.64 -8.05 13.39
CA THR A 289 -1.95 -7.73 13.97
C THR A 289 -2.17 -8.48 15.28
N GLU A 290 -1.88 -9.79 15.31
CA GLU A 290 -1.92 -10.62 16.53
C GLU A 290 -1.00 -10.06 17.60
N TYR A 291 0.22 -9.68 17.23
CA TYR A 291 1.17 -9.08 18.15
C TYR A 291 0.63 -7.78 18.76
N VAL A 292 0.17 -6.84 17.92
CA VAL A 292 -0.40 -5.56 18.40
C VAL A 292 -1.63 -5.80 19.25
N ASN A 293 -2.55 -6.68 18.84
CA ASN A 293 -3.72 -7.03 19.63
C ASN A 293 -3.33 -7.61 20.99
N GLY A 294 -2.31 -8.47 21.06
CA GLY A 294 -1.77 -8.99 22.31
C GLY A 294 -1.27 -7.88 23.25
N LEU A 295 -0.63 -6.84 22.72
CA LEU A 295 -0.25 -5.66 23.52
C LEU A 295 -1.48 -4.90 24.02
N LEU A 296 -2.44 -4.65 23.14
CA LEU A 296 -3.61 -3.83 23.43
C LEU A 296 -4.62 -4.53 24.37
N CYS A 297 -4.73 -5.85 24.33
CA CYS A 297 -5.51 -6.63 25.31
C CYS A 297 -5.00 -6.49 26.74
N ASN A 298 -3.71 -6.14 26.91
CA ASN A 298 -3.11 -5.84 28.22
C ASN A 298 -3.19 -4.35 28.58
N ALA A 299 -3.98 -3.57 27.83
CA ALA A 299 -4.17 -2.16 28.06
C ALA A 299 -5.64 -1.80 28.30
N THR A 300 -5.87 -0.73 29.05
CA THR A 300 -7.19 -0.13 29.26
C THR A 300 -7.10 1.36 28.99
N VAL A 301 -8.02 1.90 28.19
CA VAL A 301 -8.09 3.33 27.90
C VAL A 301 -9.36 3.90 28.52
N SER A 302 -9.23 4.94 29.35
CA SER A 302 -10.34 5.67 29.93
C SER A 302 -10.32 7.10 29.40
N ILE A 303 -11.35 7.45 28.63
CA ILE A 303 -11.47 8.78 28.02
C ILE A 303 -12.33 9.65 28.93
N SER A 304 -11.85 10.85 29.22
CA SER A 304 -12.52 11.82 30.08
C SER A 304 -12.97 13.01 29.25
N SER A 305 -14.23 13.44 29.40
CA SER A 305 -14.65 14.70 28.83
C SER A 305 -14.18 15.87 29.69
N LEU A 306 -13.71 16.93 29.03
CA LEU A 306 -13.59 18.24 29.66
C LEU A 306 -15.01 18.80 29.83
N ILE A 307 -15.42 18.96 31.10
CA ILE A 307 -16.71 19.56 31.47
C ILE A 307 -16.76 20.98 30.88
N ALA A 308 -17.90 21.33 30.28
CA ALA A 308 -18.14 22.64 29.66
C ALA A 308 -18.13 23.78 30.68
#